data_AF-A0A4R4ZI03-F1
#
_entry.id   AF-A0A4R4ZI03-F1
#
_cell.length_a   1.000
_cell.length_b   1.000
_cell.length_c   1.000
_cell.angle_alpha   90.00
_cell.angle_beta   90.00
_cell.angle_gamma   90.00
#
_symmetry.space_group_name_H-M   'P 1'
#
loop_
_entity.id
_entity.type
_entity.pdbx_description
1 polymer ?
#
loop_
_entity_poly.entity_id
_entity_poly.type
_entity_poly.pdbx_seq_one_letter_code
_entity_poly.pdbx_strand_id
1 'polypeptide(L)'
;MSNRNRPLVIAVAAVAVVAVVGGGLLAAARGPQSQSGAAAAPLTQAVAAPPAKAPALTVKVDATKLATGRDPQVAYLRGRTVLGGVGNPVVVPGAQDIQAVTRLWDITFTLQVDAAAKGTLVVQDGEGKVVRQIKGVDSLAGSADGQAVVYGSGGVVESRKGGTVFYELPTGTTELAQPKAYGLQVLSVTGKTVFFSSAAEAGGTDTLYRWNVDQKTASAVPRLTTPQAVSADGTLASSLPIFTDSGLCSAVTDLATDLQRWKSCQNRLDDFSPGGAFVIGLPPNQGGPFGVEKVSALDAKTGKVLRNWTAPTVPHQLAEDDDHILLEWYEDVDARSRSAVVRCTVSTGQCELATPLSKEPLLLGS
;
A
#
# COMPACT_ATOMS: atom_id res chain seq x y z
N MET A 1 36.99 -9.32 -24.99
CA MET A 1 35.97 -10.13 -24.26
C MET A 1 35.16 -10.89 -25.29
N SER A 2 35.21 -12.22 -25.24
CA SER A 2 34.73 -13.14 -26.27
C SER A 2 33.22 -13.42 -26.13
N ASN A 3 32.45 -13.11 -27.17
CA ASN A 3 31.02 -13.42 -27.30
C ASN A 3 30.81 -14.93 -27.53
N ARG A 4 30.51 -15.71 -26.49
CA ARG A 4 30.34 -17.18 -26.56
C ARG A 4 28.94 -17.73 -26.26
N ASN A 5 27.92 -16.89 -26.07
CA ASN A 5 26.61 -17.35 -25.55
C ASN A 5 25.43 -17.28 -26.54
N ARG A 6 25.66 -16.97 -27.83
CA ARG A 6 24.57 -16.94 -28.83
C ARG A 6 23.92 -18.30 -29.19
N PRO A 7 24.60 -19.48 -29.14
CA PRO A 7 23.94 -20.71 -29.58
C PRO A 7 22.97 -21.31 -28.54
N LEU A 8 23.02 -20.90 -27.27
CA LEU A 8 22.17 -21.48 -26.22
C LEU A 8 20.72 -20.94 -26.22
N VAL A 9 20.53 -19.69 -26.65
CA VAL A 9 19.21 -19.03 -26.66
C VAL A 9 18.30 -19.60 -27.77
N ILE A 10 18.89 -20.07 -28.87
CA ILE A 10 18.13 -20.62 -30.01
C ILE A 10 17.55 -22.01 -29.69
N ALA A 11 18.23 -22.80 -28.85
CA ALA A 11 17.77 -24.16 -28.51
C ALA A 11 16.53 -24.18 -27.61
N VAL A 12 16.39 -23.21 -26.68
CA VAL A 12 15.27 -23.18 -25.73
C VAL A 12 13.96 -22.73 -26.39
N ALA A 13 14.02 -21.85 -27.39
CA ALA A 13 12.83 -21.40 -28.12
C ALA A 13 12.20 -22.51 -28.98
N ALA A 14 12.99 -23.45 -29.50
CA ALA A 14 12.49 -24.53 -30.35
C ALA A 14 11.67 -25.59 -29.58
N VAL A 15 11.98 -25.83 -28.30
CA VAL A 15 11.29 -26.85 -27.49
C VAL A 15 9.88 -26.38 -27.06
N ALA A 16 9.69 -25.08 -26.85
CA ALA A 16 8.40 -24.53 -26.43
C ALA A 16 7.33 -24.57 -27.55
N VAL A 17 7.73 -24.39 -28.81
CA VAL A 17 6.79 -24.39 -29.95
C VAL A 17 6.25 -25.80 -30.24
N VAL A 18 7.06 -26.84 -30.03
CA VAL A 18 6.63 -28.24 -30.27
C VAL A 18 5.60 -28.70 -29.23
N ALA A 19 5.67 -28.23 -27.98
CA ALA A 19 4.72 -28.60 -26.92
C ALA A 19 3.31 -27.99 -27.14
N VAL A 20 3.22 -26.76 -27.65
CA VAL A 20 1.93 -26.08 -27.90
C VAL A 20 1.20 -26.68 -29.11
N VAL A 21 1.93 -27.03 -30.17
CA VAL A 21 1.33 -27.64 -31.37
C VAL A 21 0.92 -29.10 -31.12
N GLY A 22 1.69 -29.85 -30.30
CA GLY A 22 1.34 -31.22 -29.91
C GLY A 22 0.08 -31.33 -29.03
N GLY A 23 -0.10 -30.40 -28.08
CA GLY A 23 -1.27 -30.39 -27.19
C GLY A 23 -2.61 -30.09 -27.90
N GLY A 24 -2.59 -29.22 -28.92
CA GLY A 24 -3.79 -28.84 -29.67
C GLY A 24 -4.37 -29.96 -30.54
N LEU A 25 -3.52 -30.83 -31.10
CA LEU A 25 -3.95 -31.93 -31.98
C LEU A 25 -4.60 -33.10 -31.21
N LEU A 26 -4.20 -33.34 -29.96
CA LEU A 26 -4.81 -34.38 -29.10
C LEU A 26 -6.20 -33.98 -28.57
N ALA A 27 -6.48 -32.67 -28.45
CA ALA A 27 -7.80 -32.18 -28.02
C ALA A 27 -8.84 -32.22 -29.14
N ALA A 28 -8.43 -31.99 -30.40
CA ALA A 28 -9.34 -31.99 -31.56
C ALA A 28 -9.82 -33.40 -31.98
N ALA A 29 -9.13 -34.47 -31.54
CA ALA A 29 -9.51 -35.85 -31.86
C ALA A 29 -10.63 -36.42 -30.96
N ARG A 30 -11.02 -35.73 -29.89
CA ARG A 30 -12.14 -36.14 -29.02
C ARG A 30 -13.41 -35.40 -29.44
N GLY A 31 -14.07 -35.92 -30.47
CA GLY A 31 -15.44 -35.50 -30.82
C GLY A 31 -16.42 -35.77 -29.65
N PRO A 32 -17.50 -35.00 -29.53
CA PRO A 32 -18.50 -35.22 -28.50
C PRO A 32 -19.14 -36.61 -28.64
N GLN A 33 -19.02 -37.44 -27.61
CA GLN A 33 -19.72 -38.72 -27.56
C GLN A 33 -21.21 -38.47 -27.30
N SER A 34 -22.05 -38.91 -28.24
CA SER A 34 -23.50 -38.96 -28.09
C SER A 34 -23.86 -39.99 -27.01
N GLN A 35 -24.06 -39.57 -25.77
CA GLN A 35 -24.63 -40.41 -24.71
C GLN A 35 -26.12 -40.69 -25.02
N SER A 36 -26.38 -41.74 -25.78
CA SER A 36 -27.72 -42.31 -25.94
C SER A 36 -27.98 -43.22 -24.73
N GLY A 37 -28.60 -42.66 -23.68
CA GLY A 37 -28.96 -43.44 -22.49
C GLY A 37 -29.26 -42.66 -21.21
N ALA A 38 -29.10 -41.33 -21.19
CA ALA A 38 -29.51 -40.54 -20.03
C ALA A 38 -31.04 -40.36 -20.03
N ALA A 39 -31.74 -41.23 -19.31
CA ALA A 39 -33.14 -40.99 -18.95
C ALA A 39 -33.25 -39.64 -18.25
N ALA A 40 -34.14 -38.78 -18.73
CA ALA A 40 -34.39 -37.47 -18.15
C ALA A 40 -34.85 -37.63 -16.70
N ALA A 41 -33.96 -37.32 -15.76
CA ALA A 41 -34.33 -37.17 -14.36
C ALA A 41 -35.29 -35.97 -14.24
N PRO A 42 -36.41 -36.09 -13.50
CA PRO A 42 -37.31 -34.97 -13.30
C PRO A 42 -36.56 -33.83 -12.61
N LEU A 43 -36.62 -32.64 -13.21
CA LEU A 43 -36.11 -31.40 -12.61
C LEU A 43 -36.94 -31.06 -11.37
N THR A 44 -36.58 -31.63 -10.22
CA THR A 44 -36.90 -31.01 -8.93
C THR A 44 -35.96 -29.83 -8.74
N GLN A 45 -36.17 -28.79 -9.56
CA GLN A 45 -35.50 -27.52 -9.41
C GLN A 45 -36.09 -26.89 -8.14
N ALA A 46 -35.37 -27.02 -7.03
CA ALA A 46 -35.65 -26.24 -5.84
C ALA A 46 -35.67 -24.78 -6.27
N VAL A 47 -36.80 -24.10 -6.05
CA VAL A 47 -36.96 -22.68 -6.33
C VAL A 47 -35.81 -21.96 -5.64
N ALA A 48 -34.93 -21.36 -6.43
CA ALA A 48 -33.78 -20.63 -5.92
C ALA A 48 -34.28 -19.63 -4.88
N ALA A 49 -33.74 -19.72 -3.67
CA ALA A 49 -34.06 -18.78 -2.61
C ALA A 49 -33.88 -17.35 -3.15
N PRO A 50 -34.79 -16.41 -2.82
CA PRO A 50 -34.69 -15.04 -3.29
C PRO A 50 -33.28 -14.48 -2.99
N PRO A 51 -32.70 -13.69 -3.91
CA PRO A 51 -31.33 -13.23 -3.80
C PRO A 51 -31.14 -12.54 -2.45
N ALA A 52 -30.08 -12.94 -1.74
CA ALA A 52 -29.70 -12.34 -0.48
C ALA A 52 -29.66 -10.81 -0.64
N LYS A 53 -30.18 -10.09 0.36
CA LYS A 53 -30.20 -8.63 0.39
C LYS A 53 -28.81 -8.10 0.02
N ALA A 54 -28.75 -7.18 -0.94
CA ALA A 54 -27.50 -6.60 -1.39
C ALA A 54 -26.72 -6.03 -0.18
N PRO A 55 -25.40 -6.24 -0.10
CA PRO A 55 -24.57 -5.72 0.98
C PRO A 55 -24.74 -4.19 1.13
N ALA A 56 -24.77 -3.71 2.38
CA ALA A 56 -24.97 -2.29 2.68
C ALA A 56 -23.75 -1.45 2.28
N LEU A 57 -23.92 -0.48 1.38
CA LEU A 57 -22.83 0.38 0.90
C LEU A 57 -22.09 1.15 2.00
N THR A 58 -22.75 1.42 3.13
CA THR A 58 -22.16 2.09 4.29
C THR A 58 -22.29 1.22 5.52
N VAL A 59 -21.19 1.05 6.24
CA VAL A 59 -21.07 0.21 7.43
C VAL A 59 -20.61 1.07 8.61
N LYS A 60 -21.38 1.08 9.70
CA LYS A 60 -20.95 1.71 10.95
C LYS A 60 -20.07 0.73 11.72
N VAL A 61 -18.85 1.15 12.02
CA VAL A 61 -17.85 0.36 12.74
C VAL A 61 -17.88 0.72 14.22
N ASP A 62 -18.15 -0.27 15.06
CA ASP A 62 -18.10 -0.17 16.52
C ASP A 62 -17.27 -1.33 17.04
N ALA A 63 -15.97 -1.11 17.24
CA ALA A 63 -15.02 -2.15 17.61
C ALA A 63 -15.38 -2.84 18.93
N THR A 64 -16.15 -2.18 19.81
CA THR A 64 -16.61 -2.77 21.08
C THR A 64 -17.63 -3.89 20.91
N LYS A 65 -18.21 -4.02 19.70
CA LYS A 65 -19.24 -5.01 19.36
C LYS A 65 -18.80 -6.02 18.30
N LEU A 66 -17.58 -5.89 17.77
CA LEU A 66 -17.07 -6.80 16.75
C LEU A 66 -16.59 -8.10 17.39
N ALA A 67 -16.79 -9.22 16.69
CA ALA A 67 -16.18 -10.48 17.05
C ALA A 67 -14.66 -10.41 16.82
N THR A 68 -13.89 -11.14 17.62
CA THR A 68 -12.45 -11.34 17.36
C THR A 68 -12.26 -12.04 16.02
N GLY A 69 -11.40 -11.47 15.20
CA GLY A 69 -11.05 -11.96 13.87
C GLY A 69 -9.63 -12.48 13.80
N ARG A 70 -9.09 -12.45 12.58
CA ARG A 70 -7.69 -12.77 12.31
C ARG A 70 -6.78 -11.57 12.63
N ASP A 71 -5.58 -11.84 13.14
CA ASP A 71 -4.52 -10.83 13.30
C ASP A 71 -4.13 -10.22 11.93
N PRO A 72 -3.68 -8.94 11.90
CA PRO A 72 -3.19 -8.30 10.68
C PRO A 72 -2.05 -9.08 10.02
N GLN A 73 -2.11 -9.22 8.70
CA GLN A 73 -1.07 -9.88 7.89
C GLN A 73 0.05 -8.93 7.48
N VAL A 74 -0.16 -7.63 7.59
CA VAL A 74 0.84 -6.58 7.39
C VAL A 74 1.51 -6.23 8.72
N ALA A 75 2.69 -5.62 8.67
CA ALA A 75 3.37 -5.14 9.86
C ALA A 75 2.54 -4.05 10.55
N TYR A 76 2.51 -4.05 11.88
CA TYR A 76 1.89 -3.01 12.69
C TYR A 76 2.61 -2.91 14.04
N LEU A 77 2.45 -1.78 14.73
CA LEU A 77 3.00 -1.53 16.04
C LEU A 77 1.90 -1.60 17.10
N ARG A 78 2.16 -2.28 18.21
CA ARG A 78 1.38 -2.13 19.44
C ARG A 78 2.31 -1.81 20.61
N GLY A 79 2.07 -0.67 21.26
CA GLY A 79 2.99 -0.11 22.23
C GLY A 79 4.32 0.23 21.57
N ARG A 80 5.33 -0.61 21.82
CA ARG A 80 6.63 -0.55 21.12
C ARG A 80 6.99 -1.85 20.43
N THR A 81 6.06 -2.79 20.30
CA THR A 81 6.30 -4.09 19.70
C THR A 81 5.76 -4.09 18.27
N VAL A 82 6.64 -4.34 17.31
CA VAL A 82 6.26 -4.60 15.92
C VAL A 82 5.76 -6.04 15.82
N LEU A 83 4.55 -6.19 15.29
CA LEU A 83 3.80 -7.42 15.12
C LEU A 83 3.35 -7.53 13.64
N GLY A 84 2.83 -8.70 13.25
CA GLY A 84 2.36 -8.93 11.88
C GLY A 84 3.48 -8.91 10.82
N GLY A 85 3.12 -9.16 9.57
CA GLY A 85 4.08 -9.30 8.47
C GLY A 85 4.95 -10.55 8.59
N VAL A 86 5.99 -10.62 7.76
CA VAL A 86 7.00 -11.69 7.81
C VAL A 86 7.93 -11.45 9.01
N GLY A 87 8.19 -12.47 9.83
CA GLY A 87 9.14 -12.40 10.95
C GLY A 87 8.51 -12.38 12.36
N ASN A 88 9.35 -12.51 13.38
CA ASN A 88 8.90 -12.58 14.78
C ASN A 88 8.52 -11.20 15.35
N PRO A 89 7.76 -11.13 16.46
CA PRO A 89 7.58 -9.89 17.19
C PRO A 89 8.91 -9.26 17.62
N VAL A 90 9.06 -7.95 17.41
CA VAL A 90 10.30 -7.21 17.74
C VAL A 90 9.97 -5.98 18.58
N VAL A 91 10.64 -5.82 19.73
CA VAL A 91 10.49 -4.63 20.57
C VAL A 91 11.42 -3.52 20.08
N VAL A 92 10.85 -2.38 19.74
CA VAL A 92 11.57 -1.18 19.32
C VAL A 92 12.19 -0.49 20.55
N PRO A 93 13.51 -0.27 20.59
CA PRO A 93 14.16 0.39 21.73
C PRO A 93 13.88 1.89 21.74
N GLY A 94 14.09 2.53 22.90
CA GLY A 94 13.99 3.98 23.07
C GLY A 94 12.61 4.44 23.58
N ALA A 95 12.43 5.75 23.58
CA ALA A 95 11.21 6.44 24.04
C ALA A 95 10.66 7.44 23.03
N GLN A 96 11.33 7.56 21.87
CA GLN A 96 10.92 8.39 20.75
C GLN A 96 9.63 7.88 20.13
N ASP A 97 8.84 8.80 19.57
CA ASP A 97 7.63 8.48 18.83
C ASP A 97 7.99 7.72 17.56
N ILE A 98 7.20 6.69 17.24
CA ILE A 98 7.38 5.88 16.05
C ILE A 98 6.36 6.36 15.01
N GLN A 99 6.84 6.78 13.84
CA GLN A 99 6.00 7.35 12.77
C GLN A 99 5.71 6.36 11.66
N ALA A 100 6.63 5.44 11.40
CA ALA A 100 6.47 4.42 10.36
C ALA A 100 7.20 3.15 10.76
N VAL A 101 6.67 2.02 10.30
CA VAL A 101 7.28 0.70 10.46
C VAL A 101 7.08 -0.11 9.21
N THR A 102 8.13 -0.77 8.75
CA THR A 102 8.04 -1.72 7.64
C THR A 102 9.02 -2.87 7.84
N ARG A 103 8.89 -3.91 7.02
CA ARG A 103 9.76 -5.10 7.10
C ARG A 103 10.36 -5.47 5.75
N LEU A 104 11.60 -5.93 5.82
CA LEU A 104 12.32 -6.60 4.75
C LEU A 104 12.64 -8.01 5.25
N TRP A 105 11.80 -8.97 4.91
CA TRP A 105 11.81 -10.31 5.52
C TRP A 105 11.75 -10.25 7.05
N ASP A 106 12.79 -10.69 7.76
CA ASP A 106 12.90 -10.65 9.21
C ASP A 106 13.56 -9.36 9.75
N ILE A 107 14.02 -8.48 8.86
CA ILE A 107 14.60 -7.18 9.24
C ILE A 107 13.49 -6.16 9.42
N THR A 108 13.45 -5.53 10.60
CA THR A 108 12.48 -4.49 10.94
C THR A 108 13.09 -3.11 10.78
N PHE A 109 12.39 -2.23 10.07
CA PHE A 109 12.74 -0.82 9.89
C PHE A 109 11.72 0.02 10.66
N THR A 110 12.21 0.91 11.52
CA THR A 110 11.35 1.81 12.30
C THR A 110 11.84 3.23 12.18
N LEU A 111 10.97 4.12 11.70
CA LEU A 111 11.23 5.56 11.69
C LEU A 111 10.80 6.15 13.02
N GLN A 112 11.77 6.57 13.83
CA GLN A 112 11.56 7.26 15.09
C GLN A 112 11.76 8.77 14.92
N VAL A 113 11.02 9.60 15.63
CA VAL A 113 11.21 11.07 15.67
C VAL A 113 11.31 11.55 17.11
N ASP A 114 12.21 12.50 17.32
CA ASP A 114 12.33 13.20 18.60
C ASP A 114 11.35 14.39 18.69
N ALA A 115 11.31 15.05 19.85
CA ALA A 115 10.48 16.23 20.09
C ALA A 115 10.82 17.43 19.19
N ALA A 116 11.98 17.42 18.52
CA ALA A 116 12.38 18.42 17.53
C ALA A 116 12.06 17.95 16.09
N ALA A 117 11.25 16.90 15.95
CA ALA A 117 10.86 16.27 14.69
C ALA A 117 12.05 15.80 13.83
N LYS A 118 13.17 15.44 14.48
CA LYS A 118 14.33 14.86 13.78
C LYS A 118 14.17 13.36 13.72
N GLY A 119 14.08 12.83 12.51
CA GLY A 119 13.89 11.41 12.31
C GLY A 119 15.18 10.59 12.41
N THR A 120 15.07 9.38 12.94
CA THR A 120 16.11 8.35 13.01
C THR A 120 15.50 7.02 12.58
N LEU A 121 16.06 6.42 11.54
CA LEU A 121 15.72 5.07 11.12
C LEU A 121 16.50 4.08 11.97
N VAL A 122 15.78 3.26 12.73
CA VAL A 122 16.32 2.15 13.50
C VAL A 122 16.08 0.86 12.71
N VAL A 123 17.15 0.11 12.46
CA VAL A 123 17.10 -1.18 11.75
C VAL A 123 17.44 -2.28 12.74
N GLN A 124 16.52 -3.24 12.89
CA GLN A 124 16.64 -4.39 13.79
C GLN A 124 16.64 -5.68 12.98
N ASP A 125 17.46 -6.66 13.39
CA ASP A 125 17.41 -8.02 12.82
C ASP A 125 16.21 -8.82 13.36
N GLY A 126 16.07 -10.08 12.92
CA GLY A 126 14.98 -10.98 13.32
C GLY A 126 14.95 -11.36 14.80
N GLU A 127 16.02 -11.08 15.56
CA GLU A 127 16.10 -11.25 17.01
C GLU A 127 15.78 -9.94 17.76
N GLY A 128 15.52 -8.85 17.02
CA GLY A 128 15.24 -7.53 17.57
C GLY A 128 16.50 -6.76 17.98
N LYS A 129 17.70 -7.23 17.63
CA LYS A 129 18.93 -6.49 17.91
C LYS A 129 19.08 -5.34 16.92
N VAL A 130 19.40 -4.14 17.43
CA VAL A 130 19.71 -2.98 16.59
C VAL A 130 21.02 -3.23 15.85
N VAL A 131 20.94 -3.32 14.53
CA VAL A 131 22.11 -3.51 13.65
C VAL A 131 22.56 -2.22 12.98
N ARG A 132 21.64 -1.25 12.80
CA ARG A 132 21.96 0.05 12.20
C ARG A 132 21.03 1.15 12.71
N GLN A 133 21.56 2.37 12.85
CA GLN A 133 20.80 3.58 13.12
C GLN A 133 21.23 4.68 12.15
N ILE A 134 20.26 5.30 11.47
CA ILE A 134 20.51 6.31 10.44
C ILE A 134 19.75 7.58 10.82
N LYS A 135 20.48 8.68 11.02
CA LYS A 135 19.89 9.97 11.40
C LYS A 135 19.43 10.75 10.16
N GLY A 136 18.44 11.61 10.33
CA GLY A 136 17.94 12.52 9.30
C GLY A 136 17.04 11.85 8.25
N VAL A 137 16.58 10.62 8.52
CA VAL A 137 15.55 9.96 7.71
C VAL A 137 14.19 10.54 8.10
N ASP A 138 13.31 10.80 7.14
CA ASP A 138 12.01 11.44 7.35
C ASP A 138 10.85 10.77 6.61
N SER A 139 11.14 9.81 5.74
CA SER A 139 10.14 9.02 5.02
C SER A 139 10.62 7.57 4.87
N LEU A 140 9.67 6.63 4.92
CA LEU A 140 9.90 5.18 4.90
C LEU A 140 8.72 4.52 4.18
N ALA A 141 9.02 3.58 3.27
CA ALA A 141 8.00 2.75 2.64
C ALA A 141 8.55 1.34 2.33
N GLY A 142 7.70 0.33 2.44
CA GLY A 142 8.01 -1.05 2.02
C GLY A 142 7.45 -1.37 0.64
N SER A 143 8.04 -2.36 -0.04
CA SER A 143 7.39 -3.01 -1.18
C SER A 143 6.26 -3.93 -0.71
N ALA A 144 5.16 -4.02 -1.46
CA ALA A 144 4.04 -4.90 -1.13
C ALA A 144 4.42 -6.40 -1.02
N ASP A 145 5.48 -6.84 -1.70
CA ASP A 145 5.99 -8.22 -1.63
C ASP A 145 7.05 -8.44 -0.52
N GLY A 146 7.33 -7.41 0.27
CA GLY A 146 8.32 -7.42 1.35
C GLY A 146 9.76 -7.68 0.89
N GLN A 147 10.09 -7.43 -0.38
CA GLN A 147 11.42 -7.68 -0.96
C GLN A 147 12.34 -6.45 -0.99
N ALA A 148 11.81 -5.25 -0.77
CA ALA A 148 12.56 -4.02 -0.75
C ALA A 148 12.01 -3.02 0.28
N VAL A 149 12.88 -2.17 0.78
CA VAL A 149 12.52 -1.01 1.61
C VAL A 149 13.15 0.22 1.00
N VAL A 150 12.41 1.33 0.96
CA VAL A 150 12.94 2.63 0.57
C VAL A 150 12.78 3.63 1.68
N TYR A 151 13.75 4.53 1.81
CA TYR A 151 13.68 5.61 2.79
C TYR A 151 14.34 6.87 2.24
N GLY A 152 13.81 8.02 2.66
CA GLY A 152 14.29 9.34 2.25
C GLY A 152 14.97 10.08 3.41
N SER A 153 15.98 10.89 3.10
CA SER A 153 16.54 11.87 4.01
C SER A 153 16.49 13.28 3.44
N GLY A 154 16.31 14.28 4.31
CA GLY A 154 16.61 15.69 4.03
C GLY A 154 15.45 16.59 3.61
N GLY A 155 14.20 16.19 3.70
CA GLY A 155 13.11 16.84 2.96
C GLY A 155 11.92 17.35 3.76
N VAL A 156 11.27 16.50 4.54
CA VAL A 156 9.85 16.69 4.87
C VAL A 156 9.64 17.73 5.97
N VAL A 157 10.39 17.63 7.07
CA VAL A 157 10.11 18.44 8.27
C VAL A 157 10.71 19.84 8.19
N GLU A 158 11.88 19.98 7.56
CA GLU A 158 12.65 21.22 7.61
C GLU A 158 12.66 21.98 6.28
N SER A 159 11.95 21.47 5.25
CA SER A 159 11.99 22.00 3.87
C SER A 159 13.42 22.34 3.43
N ARG A 160 14.38 21.50 3.80
CA ARG A 160 15.79 21.74 3.51
C ARG A 160 16.05 21.43 2.06
N LYS A 161 17.01 22.18 1.50
CA LYS A 161 17.52 21.90 0.16
C LYS A 161 18.42 20.67 0.23
N GLY A 162 18.19 19.74 -0.67
CA GLY A 162 18.97 18.53 -0.80
C GLY A 162 18.35 17.36 -0.03
N GLY A 163 18.43 16.18 -0.61
CA GLY A 163 18.04 14.95 0.06
C GLY A 163 18.70 13.74 -0.60
N THR A 164 18.49 12.57 0.00
CA THR A 164 18.95 11.30 -0.57
C THR A 164 17.83 10.27 -0.48
N VAL A 165 17.56 9.58 -1.59
CA VAL A 165 16.69 8.41 -1.61
C VAL A 165 17.55 7.17 -1.46
N PHE A 166 17.18 6.27 -0.57
CA PHE A 166 17.85 4.98 -0.37
C PHE A 166 16.90 3.84 -0.78
N TYR A 167 17.47 2.84 -1.45
CA TYR A 167 16.82 1.59 -1.84
C TYR A 167 17.59 0.43 -1.19
N GLU A 168 16.91 -0.27 -0.30
CA GLU A 168 17.45 -1.34 0.52
C GLU A 168 16.97 -2.70 0.03
N LEU A 169 17.93 -3.59 -0.19
CA LEU A 169 17.72 -5.02 -0.37
C LEU A 169 18.50 -5.79 0.70
N PRO A 170 18.19 -7.08 0.93
CA PRO A 170 18.94 -7.91 1.87
C PRO A 170 20.43 -8.02 1.51
N THR A 171 20.76 -7.82 0.24
CA THR A 171 22.13 -7.86 -0.28
C THR A 171 22.88 -6.53 -0.22
N GLY A 172 22.20 -5.42 0.12
CA GLY A 172 22.84 -4.11 0.26
C GLY A 172 21.95 -2.93 -0.11
N THR A 173 22.51 -1.73 0.06
CA THR A 173 21.86 -0.43 -0.13
C THR A 173 22.35 0.25 -1.41
N THR A 174 21.44 0.86 -2.17
CA THR A 174 21.76 1.80 -3.26
C THR A 174 21.17 3.17 -2.94
N GLU A 175 21.85 4.25 -3.31
CA GLU A 175 21.42 5.62 -3.02
C GLU A 175 21.33 6.50 -4.27
N LEU A 176 20.47 7.51 -4.20
CA LEU A 176 20.32 8.56 -5.19
C LEU A 176 20.32 9.93 -4.49
N ALA A 177 21.39 10.69 -4.70
CA ALA A 177 21.49 12.07 -4.22
C ALA A 177 20.59 13.01 -5.04
N GLN A 178 19.84 13.85 -4.35
CA GLN A 178 18.95 14.88 -4.91
C GLN A 178 19.33 16.26 -4.35
N PRO A 179 20.49 16.84 -4.71
CA PRO A 179 21.04 18.03 -4.06
C PRO A 179 20.22 19.32 -4.28
N LYS A 180 19.22 19.28 -5.16
CA LYS A 180 18.35 20.41 -5.48
C LYS A 180 16.90 20.20 -5.08
N ALA A 181 16.54 19.02 -4.57
CA ALA A 181 15.19 18.72 -4.13
C ALA A 181 14.86 19.43 -2.82
N TYR A 182 13.59 19.73 -2.63
CA TYR A 182 12.99 20.17 -1.37
C TYR A 182 11.84 19.20 -1.04
N GLY A 183 11.52 18.98 0.23
CA GLY A 183 10.34 18.17 0.58
C GLY A 183 10.42 16.72 0.13
N LEU A 184 11.63 16.14 0.00
CA LEU A 184 11.79 14.77 -0.49
C LEU A 184 11.05 13.77 0.39
N GLN A 185 10.14 12.99 -0.21
CA GLN A 185 9.38 11.93 0.46
C GLN A 185 9.31 10.68 -0.42
N VAL A 186 9.72 9.53 0.11
CA VAL A 186 9.49 8.24 -0.58
C VAL A 186 8.01 7.85 -0.49
N LEU A 187 7.44 7.37 -1.58
CA LEU A 187 6.03 6.98 -1.65
C LEU A 187 5.86 5.47 -1.81
N SER A 188 6.63 4.84 -2.69
CA SER A 188 6.55 3.39 -2.91
C SER A 188 7.77 2.85 -3.65
N VAL A 189 7.83 1.52 -3.73
CA VAL A 189 8.82 0.79 -4.50
C VAL A 189 8.22 -0.46 -5.16
N THR A 190 8.49 -0.61 -6.46
CA THR A 190 8.05 -1.75 -7.27
C THR A 190 9.23 -2.33 -8.02
N GLY A 191 9.67 -3.52 -7.60
CA GLY A 191 10.89 -4.15 -8.11
C GLY A 191 12.10 -3.22 -7.93
N LYS A 192 12.67 -2.74 -9.03
CA LYS A 192 13.81 -1.80 -9.06
C LYS A 192 13.43 -0.35 -9.35
N THR A 193 12.15 -0.02 -9.21
CA THR A 193 11.65 1.32 -9.46
C THR A 193 11.19 1.93 -8.14
N VAL A 194 11.81 3.05 -7.76
CA VAL A 194 11.43 3.83 -6.57
C VAL A 194 10.63 5.04 -7.03
N PHE A 195 9.50 5.27 -6.35
CA PHE A 195 8.66 6.45 -6.54
C PHE A 195 8.80 7.36 -5.32
N PHE A 196 9.11 8.63 -5.57
CA PHE A 196 9.26 9.63 -4.53
C PHE A 196 8.76 10.98 -5.02
N SER A 197 8.33 11.84 -4.11
CA SER A 197 7.97 13.23 -4.40
C SER A 197 9.06 14.20 -3.97
N SER A 198 9.15 15.33 -4.65
CA SER A 198 9.90 16.49 -4.19
C SER A 198 9.51 17.75 -4.96
N ALA A 199 9.81 18.92 -4.40
CA ALA A 199 9.67 20.21 -5.05
C ALA A 199 11.02 20.73 -5.58
N ALA A 200 10.97 21.55 -6.63
CA ALA A 200 12.16 22.19 -7.21
C ALA A 200 12.66 23.40 -6.38
N GLU A 201 11.81 23.94 -5.53
CA GLU A 201 12.07 25.08 -4.66
C GLU A 201 11.33 24.95 -3.32
N ALA A 202 11.76 25.70 -2.30
CA ALA A 202 11.15 25.67 -0.99
C ALA A 202 9.68 26.13 -1.05
N GLY A 203 8.76 25.30 -0.53
CA GLY A 203 7.31 25.57 -0.59
C GLY A 203 6.69 25.43 -1.98
N GLY A 204 7.45 24.95 -2.97
CA GLY A 204 6.94 24.66 -4.30
C GLY A 204 6.01 23.45 -4.33
N THR A 205 5.31 23.27 -5.45
CA THR A 205 4.47 22.09 -5.66
C THR A 205 5.32 20.83 -5.86
N ASP A 206 5.04 19.80 -5.07
CA ASP A 206 5.70 18.50 -5.23
C ASP A 206 5.41 17.89 -6.60
N THR A 207 6.43 17.30 -7.19
CA THR A 207 6.35 16.52 -8.43
C THR A 207 6.70 15.08 -8.11
N LEU A 208 6.00 14.13 -8.74
CA LEU A 208 6.36 12.71 -8.66
C LEU A 208 7.61 12.43 -9.52
N TYR A 209 8.56 11.72 -8.95
CA TYR A 209 9.75 11.23 -9.61
C TYR A 209 9.76 9.71 -9.62
N ARG A 210 10.29 9.16 -10.72
CA ARG A 210 10.56 7.75 -10.90
C ARG A 210 12.06 7.53 -11.00
N TRP A 211 12.61 6.74 -10.09
CA TRP A 211 14.01 6.34 -10.10
C TRP A 211 14.12 4.85 -10.47
N ASN A 212 14.79 4.56 -11.59
CA ASN A 212 15.25 3.22 -11.88
C ASN A 212 16.62 3.00 -11.21
N VAL A 213 16.69 2.08 -10.25
CA VAL A 213 17.87 1.85 -9.41
C VAL A 213 19.13 1.55 -10.24
N ASP A 214 19.00 0.80 -11.33
CA ASP A 214 20.14 0.42 -12.19
C ASP A 214 20.68 1.63 -12.99
N GLN A 215 19.81 2.61 -13.31
CA GLN A 215 20.19 3.80 -14.09
C GLN A 215 20.82 4.90 -13.24
N LYS A 216 20.65 4.85 -11.91
CA LYS A 216 21.13 5.87 -10.95
C LYS A 216 20.69 7.31 -11.29
N THR A 217 19.58 7.44 -12.01
CA THR A 217 18.96 8.72 -12.36
C THR A 217 17.47 8.65 -12.13
N ALA A 218 16.87 9.76 -11.71
CA ALA A 218 15.43 9.91 -11.60
C ALA A 218 14.89 10.77 -12.74
N SER A 219 13.71 10.39 -13.25
CA SER A 219 12.94 11.18 -14.20
C SER A 219 11.67 11.69 -13.51
N ALA A 220 11.36 12.98 -13.66
CA ALA A 220 10.07 13.50 -13.27
C ALA A 220 8.96 12.84 -14.10
N VAL A 221 7.83 12.53 -13.46
CA VAL A 221 6.59 12.11 -14.12
C VAL A 221 5.81 13.38 -14.46
N PRO A 222 5.67 13.73 -15.75
CA PRO A 222 5.04 14.98 -16.14
C PRO A 222 3.62 15.10 -15.59
N ARG A 223 3.22 16.32 -15.22
CA ARG A 223 1.83 16.68 -14.85
C ARG A 223 1.28 16.01 -13.59
N LEU A 224 2.09 15.19 -12.89
CA LEU A 224 1.70 14.57 -11.64
C LEU A 224 2.25 15.36 -10.47
N THR A 225 1.50 16.40 -10.10
CA THR A 225 1.77 17.29 -8.99
C THR A 225 1.07 16.85 -7.72
N THR A 226 1.67 17.09 -6.56
CA THR A 226 1.13 16.72 -5.25
C THR A 226 0.69 15.25 -5.21
N PRO A 227 1.60 14.30 -5.53
CA PRO A 227 1.28 12.88 -5.47
C PRO A 227 0.89 12.47 -4.04
N GLN A 228 0.03 11.47 -3.92
CA GLN A 228 -0.38 10.90 -2.63
C GLN A 228 0.09 9.45 -2.51
N ALA A 229 -0.18 8.62 -3.52
CA ALA A 229 0.30 7.24 -3.58
C ALA A 229 0.56 6.77 -5.01
N VAL A 230 1.24 5.63 -5.12
CA VAL A 230 1.48 4.90 -6.35
C VAL A 230 1.10 3.44 -6.10
N SER A 231 0.36 2.82 -7.02
CA SER A 231 -0.05 1.42 -6.90
C SER A 231 1.16 0.49 -6.80
N ALA A 232 1.00 -0.66 -6.14
CA ALA A 232 2.10 -1.59 -5.91
C ALA A 232 2.74 -2.15 -7.20
N ASP A 233 1.99 -2.18 -8.32
CA ASP A 233 2.50 -2.54 -9.64
C ASP A 233 3.18 -1.37 -10.39
N GLY A 234 3.17 -0.17 -9.82
CA GLY A 234 3.77 1.05 -10.38
C GLY A 234 3.06 1.57 -11.63
N THR A 235 1.81 1.18 -11.90
CA THR A 235 1.08 1.57 -13.11
C THR A 235 0.10 2.73 -12.90
N LEU A 236 -0.34 2.95 -11.67
CA LEU A 236 -1.26 4.00 -11.27
C LEU A 236 -0.65 4.90 -10.21
N ALA A 237 -1.09 6.15 -10.19
CA ALA A 237 -0.79 7.06 -9.11
C ALA A 237 -2.00 7.91 -8.77
N SER A 238 -2.15 8.22 -7.47
CA SER A 238 -3.10 9.21 -6.99
C SER A 238 -2.40 10.55 -6.76
N SER A 239 -3.10 11.64 -7.04
CA SER A 239 -2.58 12.99 -6.84
C SER A 239 -3.68 13.98 -6.47
N LEU A 240 -3.29 15.19 -6.07
CA LEU A 240 -4.17 16.32 -5.77
C LEU A 240 -4.03 17.42 -6.84
N PRO A 241 -4.57 17.24 -8.07
CA PRO A 241 -4.46 18.24 -9.13
C PRO A 241 -5.18 19.55 -8.83
N ILE A 242 -6.18 19.52 -7.93
CA ILE A 242 -6.83 20.72 -7.41
C ILE A 242 -6.67 20.70 -5.90
N PHE A 243 -5.87 21.64 -5.40
CA PHE A 243 -5.63 21.85 -3.98
C PHE A 243 -5.68 23.35 -3.71
N THR A 244 -6.89 23.86 -3.48
CA THR A 244 -7.16 25.28 -3.24
C THR A 244 -8.04 25.47 -2.02
N ASP A 245 -8.08 26.68 -1.47
CA ASP A 245 -8.96 27.03 -0.33
C ASP A 245 -10.46 26.79 -0.64
N SER A 246 -10.80 26.74 -1.93
CA SER A 246 -12.16 26.53 -2.44
C SER A 246 -12.51 25.06 -2.72
N GLY A 247 -11.56 24.14 -2.59
CA GLY A 247 -11.83 22.71 -2.77
C GLY A 247 -10.59 21.87 -3.02
N LEU A 248 -10.76 20.57 -2.76
CA LEU A 248 -9.77 19.54 -3.04
C LEU A 248 -10.39 18.52 -4.00
N CYS A 249 -9.70 18.26 -5.10
CA CYS A 249 -10.00 17.11 -5.95
C CYS A 249 -8.76 16.26 -6.12
N SER A 250 -8.95 14.96 -5.96
CA SER A 250 -7.96 13.94 -6.24
C SER A 250 -8.22 13.31 -7.60
N ALA A 251 -7.19 12.71 -8.18
CA ALA A 251 -7.32 11.96 -9.42
C ALA A 251 -6.48 10.70 -9.40
N VAL A 252 -6.89 9.71 -10.20
CA VAL A 252 -6.05 8.55 -10.55
C VAL A 252 -5.53 8.75 -11.96
N THR A 253 -4.22 8.64 -12.12
CA THR A 253 -3.50 8.80 -13.38
C THR A 253 -2.79 7.50 -13.74
N ASP A 254 -2.86 7.15 -15.01
CA ASP A 254 -2.08 6.07 -15.60
C ASP A 254 -0.64 6.55 -15.87
N LEU A 255 0.34 5.92 -15.23
CA LEU A 255 1.75 6.33 -15.28
C LEU A 255 2.46 5.96 -16.60
N ALA A 256 1.88 5.10 -17.43
CA ALA A 256 2.45 4.76 -18.73
C ALA A 256 2.06 5.78 -19.81
N THR A 257 0.86 6.35 -19.67
CA THR A 257 0.28 7.27 -20.67
C THR A 257 0.19 8.73 -20.20
N ASP A 258 0.45 8.99 -18.92
CA ASP A 258 0.24 10.28 -18.25
C ASP A 258 -1.22 10.79 -18.37
N LEU A 259 -2.17 9.87 -18.59
CA LEU A 259 -3.59 10.21 -18.74
C LEU A 259 -4.35 10.00 -17.44
N GLN A 260 -5.11 11.02 -17.06
CA GLN A 260 -6.06 10.93 -15.96
C GLN A 260 -7.14 9.90 -16.32
N ARG A 261 -7.29 8.85 -15.51
CA ARG A 261 -8.35 7.85 -15.69
C ARG A 261 -9.69 8.37 -15.18
N TRP A 262 -9.69 8.92 -13.96
CA TRP A 262 -10.87 9.50 -13.33
C TRP A 262 -10.48 10.46 -12.21
N LYS A 263 -11.44 11.24 -11.73
CA LYS A 263 -11.28 12.28 -10.70
C LYS A 263 -12.36 12.14 -9.63
N SER A 264 -12.04 12.42 -8.37
CA SER A 264 -13.01 12.59 -7.28
C SER A 264 -12.78 13.91 -6.55
N CYS A 265 -13.86 14.64 -6.26
CA CYS A 265 -13.80 15.81 -5.36
C CYS A 265 -14.50 15.53 -4.02
N GLN A 266 -14.99 14.30 -3.86
CA GLN A 266 -15.65 13.80 -2.66
C GLN A 266 -14.69 12.97 -1.80
N ASN A 267 -13.56 12.56 -2.36
CA ASN A 267 -12.55 11.81 -1.63
C ASN A 267 -11.14 12.32 -1.98
N ARG A 268 -10.27 12.48 -0.99
CA ARG A 268 -8.82 12.41 -1.14
C ARG A 268 -8.42 10.95 -1.32
N LEU A 269 -7.57 10.63 -2.29
CA LEU A 269 -7.16 9.25 -2.59
C LEU A 269 -5.79 8.99 -1.99
N ASP A 270 -5.76 8.20 -0.93
CA ASP A 270 -4.64 8.11 0.00
C ASP A 270 -3.69 6.96 -0.36
N ASP A 271 -4.21 5.77 -0.68
CA ASP A 271 -3.42 4.57 -0.95
C ASP A 271 -4.17 3.56 -1.84
N PHE A 272 -3.47 2.61 -2.45
CA PHE A 272 -4.02 1.54 -3.30
C PHE A 272 -3.96 0.17 -2.62
N SER A 273 -4.90 -0.71 -2.96
CA SER A 273 -4.77 -2.12 -2.58
C SER A 273 -3.59 -2.78 -3.31
N PRO A 274 -2.94 -3.82 -2.72
CA PRO A 274 -1.74 -4.42 -3.29
C PRO A 274 -1.87 -4.94 -4.74
N GLY A 275 -3.02 -5.46 -5.17
CA GLY A 275 -3.25 -5.85 -6.57
C GLY A 275 -4.07 -4.84 -7.37
N GLY A 276 -4.31 -3.64 -6.83
CA GLY A 276 -4.97 -2.54 -7.52
C GLY A 276 -6.47 -2.75 -7.76
N ALA A 277 -7.13 -3.57 -6.94
CA ALA A 277 -8.59 -3.73 -6.97
C ALA A 277 -9.32 -2.45 -6.53
N PHE A 278 -8.82 -1.77 -5.50
CA PHE A 278 -9.41 -0.55 -4.98
C PHE A 278 -8.37 0.49 -4.59
N VAL A 279 -8.84 1.73 -4.43
CA VAL A 279 -8.11 2.86 -3.86
C VAL A 279 -8.86 3.33 -2.61
N ILE A 280 -8.11 3.63 -1.56
CA ILE A 280 -8.63 4.13 -0.30
C ILE A 280 -8.92 5.63 -0.45
N GLY A 281 -10.16 6.00 -0.19
CA GLY A 281 -10.64 7.37 -0.23
C GLY A 281 -10.98 7.90 1.16
N LEU A 282 -10.45 9.06 1.50
CA LEU A 282 -10.78 9.80 2.72
C LEU A 282 -11.59 11.04 2.37
N PRO A 283 -12.33 11.66 3.30
CA PRO A 283 -12.91 12.98 3.08
C PRO A 283 -11.90 14.00 2.54
N PRO A 284 -12.32 14.94 1.67
CA PRO A 284 -11.40 15.87 0.99
C PRO A 284 -10.77 16.88 1.95
N ASN A 285 -11.43 17.17 3.07
CA ASN A 285 -10.83 17.98 4.13
C ASN A 285 -10.03 17.06 5.05
N GLN A 286 -8.88 17.55 5.53
CA GLN A 286 -8.15 16.83 6.57
C GLN A 286 -9.11 16.56 7.73
N GLY A 287 -9.08 15.33 8.26
CA GLY A 287 -9.82 14.98 9.45
C GLY A 287 -9.47 15.89 10.62
N GLY A 288 -10.12 15.68 11.76
CA GLY A 288 -9.64 16.30 12.99
C GLY A 288 -8.19 15.89 13.28
N PRO A 289 -7.52 16.50 14.28
CA PRO A 289 -6.17 16.10 14.67
C PRO A 289 -6.04 14.62 15.11
N PHE A 290 -7.18 13.94 15.28
CA PHE A 290 -7.29 12.54 15.68
C PHE A 290 -7.71 11.60 14.54
N GLY A 291 -7.80 12.07 13.29
CA GLY A 291 -8.17 11.25 12.14
C GLY A 291 -9.50 11.61 11.50
N VAL A 292 -9.99 10.71 10.63
CA VAL A 292 -11.24 10.87 9.87
C VAL A 292 -12.37 10.03 10.43
N GLU A 293 -13.61 10.48 10.27
CA GLU A 293 -14.80 9.72 10.69
C GLU A 293 -15.31 8.75 9.62
N LYS A 294 -14.77 8.83 8.41
CA LYS A 294 -15.19 8.06 7.24
C LYS A 294 -14.00 7.61 6.42
N VAL A 295 -13.99 6.35 6.03
CA VAL A 295 -13.07 5.77 5.05
C VAL A 295 -13.89 5.11 3.94
N SER A 296 -13.46 5.27 2.70
CA SER A 296 -14.11 4.71 1.51
C SER A 296 -13.15 3.77 0.79
N ALA A 297 -13.65 2.67 0.24
CA ALA A 297 -12.97 1.92 -0.81
C ALA A 297 -13.64 2.25 -2.14
N LEU A 298 -12.87 2.71 -3.12
CA LEU A 298 -13.34 3.02 -4.46
C LEU A 298 -12.66 2.07 -5.46
N ASP A 299 -13.41 1.60 -6.45
CA ASP A 299 -12.86 0.81 -7.56
C ASP A 299 -11.74 1.59 -8.25
N ALA A 300 -10.53 1.03 -8.29
CA ALA A 300 -9.35 1.76 -8.76
C ALA A 300 -9.43 2.14 -10.25
N LYS A 301 -10.25 1.43 -11.04
CA LYS A 301 -10.39 1.65 -12.49
C LYS A 301 -11.43 2.72 -12.82
N THR A 302 -12.51 2.78 -12.05
CA THR A 302 -13.70 3.58 -12.37
C THR A 302 -13.98 4.69 -11.38
N GLY A 303 -13.40 4.67 -10.18
CA GLY A 303 -13.68 5.60 -9.10
C GLY A 303 -15.05 5.38 -8.45
N LYS A 304 -15.75 4.28 -8.76
CA LYS A 304 -17.04 3.95 -8.13
C LYS A 304 -16.81 3.52 -6.68
N VAL A 305 -17.57 4.09 -5.76
CA VAL A 305 -17.53 3.65 -4.35
C VAL A 305 -18.00 2.19 -4.24
N LEU A 306 -17.15 1.34 -3.67
CA LEU A 306 -17.41 -0.07 -3.36
C LEU A 306 -17.97 -0.22 -1.94
N ARG A 307 -17.41 0.55 -0.99
CA ARG A 307 -17.83 0.54 0.41
C ARG A 307 -17.44 1.83 1.11
N ASN A 308 -18.21 2.20 2.13
CA ASN A 308 -17.83 3.19 3.12
C ASN A 308 -17.88 2.57 4.52
N TRP A 309 -16.95 2.96 5.37
CA TRP A 309 -16.96 2.69 6.80
C TRP A 309 -17.00 4.00 7.55
N THR A 310 -17.83 4.06 8.59
CA THR A 310 -17.86 5.19 9.52
C THR A 310 -17.51 4.75 10.93
N ALA A 311 -16.73 5.55 11.63
CA ALA A 311 -16.24 5.30 12.98
C ALA A 311 -16.10 6.62 13.74
N PRO A 312 -15.95 6.61 15.09
CA PRO A 312 -15.69 7.82 15.86
C PRO A 312 -14.44 8.56 15.35
N THR A 313 -13.33 7.84 15.18
CA THR A 313 -12.18 8.35 14.43
C THR A 313 -11.27 7.22 13.94
N VAL A 314 -10.62 7.48 12.81
CA VAL A 314 -9.66 6.59 12.12
C VAL A 314 -8.43 7.43 11.76
N PRO A 315 -7.34 7.40 12.56
CA PRO A 315 -6.10 8.12 12.25
C PRO A 315 -5.39 7.58 11.02
N HIS A 316 -5.38 6.25 10.85
CA HIS A 316 -4.71 5.58 9.74
C HIS A 316 -5.55 4.40 9.21
N GLN A 317 -5.28 4.06 7.97
CA GLN A 317 -5.91 2.96 7.25
C GLN A 317 -4.92 2.40 6.23
N LEU A 318 -5.02 1.10 5.97
CA LEU A 318 -4.13 0.41 5.06
C LEU A 318 -4.88 -0.75 4.39
N ALA A 319 -4.61 -1.01 3.11
CA ALA A 319 -5.11 -2.22 2.48
C ALA A 319 -4.24 -3.42 2.90
N GLU A 320 -4.86 -4.45 3.49
CA GLU A 320 -4.15 -5.71 3.78
C GLU A 320 -4.00 -6.55 2.51
N ASP A 321 -5.05 -6.58 1.70
CA ASP A 321 -5.12 -7.27 0.40
C ASP A 321 -6.19 -6.61 -0.48
N ASP A 322 -6.55 -7.23 -1.61
CA ASP A 322 -7.52 -6.70 -2.58
C ASP A 322 -9.00 -6.80 -2.17
N ASP A 323 -9.31 -7.38 -1.01
CA ASP A 323 -10.66 -7.40 -0.46
C ASP A 323 -10.72 -6.98 1.02
N HIS A 324 -9.60 -6.58 1.63
CA HIS A 324 -9.57 -6.23 3.05
C HIS A 324 -8.85 -4.91 3.32
N ILE A 325 -9.51 -4.06 4.10
CA ILE A 325 -8.94 -2.83 4.65
C ILE A 325 -8.78 -2.97 6.16
N LEU A 326 -7.66 -2.46 6.68
CA LEU A 326 -7.40 -2.29 8.10
C LEU A 326 -7.65 -0.83 8.47
N LEU A 327 -8.38 -0.64 9.56
CA LEU A 327 -8.70 0.67 10.12
C LEU A 327 -8.08 0.74 11.51
N GLU A 328 -7.29 1.78 11.76
CA GLU A 328 -6.85 2.13 13.11
C GLU A 328 -8.03 2.79 13.84
N TRP A 329 -8.88 2.02 14.49
CA TRP A 329 -10.09 2.51 15.12
C TRP A 329 -9.81 3.03 16.53
N TYR A 330 -10.33 4.21 16.88
CA TYR A 330 -10.31 4.76 18.23
C TYR A 330 -11.73 4.97 18.74
N GLU A 331 -11.93 4.73 20.03
CA GLU A 331 -13.23 4.86 20.68
C GLU A 331 -13.71 6.31 20.77
N ASP A 332 -12.78 7.27 20.80
CA ASP A 332 -13.05 8.69 20.95
C ASP A 332 -11.90 9.53 20.36
N VAL A 333 -12.13 10.82 20.16
CA VAL A 333 -11.16 11.82 19.67
C VAL A 333 -10.20 12.27 20.79
N ASP A 334 -9.53 11.30 21.42
CA ASP A 334 -8.58 11.49 22.53
C ASP A 334 -7.35 10.59 22.34
N ALA A 335 -6.15 11.14 22.54
CA ALA A 335 -4.88 10.42 22.43
C ALA A 335 -4.73 9.24 23.43
N ARG A 336 -5.53 9.21 24.50
CA ARG A 336 -5.59 8.16 25.53
C ARG A 336 -6.78 7.22 25.35
N SER A 337 -7.56 7.41 24.27
CA SER A 337 -8.68 6.55 23.96
C SER A 337 -8.21 5.13 23.68
N ARG A 338 -9.10 4.16 23.87
CA ARG A 338 -8.81 2.77 23.49
C ARG A 338 -8.79 2.67 21.98
N SER A 339 -7.81 1.94 21.45
CA SER A 339 -7.63 1.71 20.02
C SER A 339 -7.53 0.23 19.70
N ALA A 340 -7.95 -0.11 18.48
CA ALA A 340 -7.81 -1.44 17.89
C ALA A 340 -7.67 -1.35 16.38
N VAL A 341 -6.98 -2.33 15.80
CA VAL A 341 -7.10 -2.62 14.37
C VAL A 341 -8.41 -3.34 14.13
N VAL A 342 -9.25 -2.73 13.29
CA VAL A 342 -10.45 -3.36 12.73
C VAL A 342 -10.16 -3.76 11.30
N ARG A 343 -10.44 -5.02 10.96
CA ARG A 343 -10.32 -5.54 9.60
C ARG A 343 -11.69 -5.63 8.97
N CYS A 344 -11.88 -5.03 7.81
CA CYS A 344 -13.16 -5.01 7.11
C CYS A 344 -13.03 -5.54 5.69
N THR A 345 -13.96 -6.41 5.27
CA THR A 345 -14.03 -6.95 3.92
C THR A 345 -14.77 -5.98 2.99
N VAL A 346 -14.19 -5.60 1.86
CA VAL A 346 -14.74 -4.63 0.90
C VAL A 346 -16.00 -5.20 0.22
N SER A 347 -15.93 -6.45 -0.26
CA SER A 347 -16.99 -7.13 -0.99
C SER A 347 -18.26 -7.34 -0.17
N THR A 348 -18.14 -7.65 1.12
CA THR A 348 -19.28 -7.95 1.99
C THR A 348 -19.65 -6.81 2.94
N GLY A 349 -18.69 -5.96 3.31
CA GLY A 349 -18.83 -4.95 4.36
C GLY A 349 -18.75 -5.50 5.79
N GLN A 350 -18.46 -6.80 5.97
CA GLN A 350 -18.27 -7.37 7.30
C GLN A 350 -16.98 -6.86 7.92
N CYS A 351 -16.96 -6.69 9.24
CA CYS A 351 -15.79 -6.26 9.98
C CYS A 351 -15.56 -7.16 11.19
N GLU A 352 -14.30 -7.31 11.56
CA GLU A 352 -13.83 -8.10 12.70
C GLU A 352 -12.74 -7.35 13.46
N LEU A 353 -12.61 -7.67 14.75
CA LEU A 353 -11.59 -7.10 15.61
C LEU A 353 -10.27 -7.86 15.39
N ALA A 354 -9.34 -7.27 14.65
CA ALA A 354 -8.06 -7.88 14.30
C ALA A 354 -7.02 -7.76 15.42
N THR A 355 -7.21 -6.84 16.38
CA THR A 355 -6.39 -6.77 17.60
C THR A 355 -7.26 -6.37 18.79
N PRO A 356 -6.94 -6.81 20.02
CA PRO A 356 -7.69 -6.40 21.20
C PRO A 356 -7.74 -4.88 21.38
N LEU A 357 -8.84 -4.39 21.99
CA LEU A 357 -8.93 -3.00 22.46
C LEU A 357 -7.90 -2.75 23.56
N SER A 358 -7.06 -1.75 23.38
CA SER A 358 -6.00 -1.38 24.33
C SER A 358 -5.79 0.13 24.34
N LYS A 359 -5.18 0.67 25.41
CA LYS A 359 -4.70 2.06 25.47
C LYS A 359 -3.25 2.21 24.99
N GLU A 360 -2.61 1.11 24.63
CA GLU A 360 -1.27 1.14 24.08
C GLU A 360 -1.28 1.80 22.70
N PRO A 361 -0.27 2.64 22.39
CA PRO A 361 -0.08 3.21 21.07
C PRO A 361 -0.25 2.16 19.97
N LEU A 362 -0.91 2.54 18.90
CA LEU A 362 -1.14 1.72 17.73
C LEU A 362 -0.62 2.48 16.50
N LEU A 363 -0.05 1.75 15.55
CA LEU A 363 0.34 2.30 14.25
C LEU A 363 0.27 1.17 13.22
N LEU A 364 -0.38 1.40 12.09
CA LEU A 364 -0.33 0.50 10.94
C LEU A 364 0.99 0.70 10.18
N GLY A 365 1.54 -0.36 9.59
CA GLY A 365 2.78 -0.30 8.84
C GLY A 365 2.71 0.56 7.57
N SER A 366 3.89 0.83 7.00
CA SER A 366 4.13 1.66 5.81
C SER A 366 4.70 0.88 4.64
#